data_AF-A0A948XIL8-F1
#
_entry.id   AF-A0A948XIL8-F1
#
_cell.length_a   1.000
_cell.length_b   1.000
_cell.length_c   1.000
_cell.angle_alpha   90.00
_cell.angle_beta   90.00
_cell.angle_gamma   90.00
#
_symmetry.space_group_name_H-M   'P 1'
#
loop_
_entity.id
_entity.type
_entity.pdbx_description
1 polymer ?
#
loop_
_entity_poly.entity_id
_entity_poly.type
_entity_poly.pdbx_seq_one_letter_code
_entity_poly.pdbx_strand_id
1 'polypeptide(L)'
;GKIDLWLRQIAPTPPLRKWFGYDAKKFPEFAKRYKAELKERKVFLYRIKDMEREKNVVTLIYGSKDREHNNAVVVKKFLEQW
;
A
#
# COMPACT_ATOMS: atom_id res chain seq x y z
N GLY A 1 -10.25 17.12 5.15
CA GLY A 1 -9.94 16.07 6.13
C GLY A 1 -8.45 16.10 6.44
N LYS A 2 -8.06 15.97 7.70
CA LYS A 2 -6.67 15.88 8.12
C LYS A 2 -6.21 14.43 7.95
N ILE A 3 -5.00 14.23 7.43
CA ILE A 3 -4.36 12.91 7.36
C ILE A 3 -3.41 12.81 8.55
N ASP A 4 -3.60 11.81 9.41
CA ASP A 4 -2.80 11.63 10.63
C ASP A 4 -1.37 11.15 10.31
N LEU A 5 -1.22 10.33 9.25
CA LEU A 5 0.03 9.69 8.91
C LEU A 5 0.26 9.66 7.39
N TRP A 6 1.39 10.22 6.95
CA TRP A 6 1.78 10.26 5.53
C TRP A 6 3.10 9.50 5.29
N LEU A 7 3.00 8.22 4.92
CA LEU A 7 4.16 7.32 4.73
C LEU A 7 4.53 7.16 3.26
N ARG A 8 5.29 8.12 2.71
CA ARG A 8 5.79 8.02 1.32
C ARG A 8 6.72 6.83 1.11
N GLN A 9 7.37 6.37 2.18
CA GLN A 9 8.37 5.30 2.14
C GLN A 9 7.73 3.98 1.69
N ILE A 10 6.46 3.73 2.02
CA ILE A 10 5.80 2.49 1.63
C ILE A 10 5.16 2.55 0.24
N ALA A 11 5.20 3.69 -0.45
CA ALA A 11 4.65 3.82 -1.80
C ALA A 11 5.44 2.96 -2.81
N PRO A 12 4.79 2.47 -3.88
CA PRO A 12 5.50 1.71 -4.91
C PRO A 12 6.55 2.60 -5.56
N THR A 13 7.69 2.00 -5.91
CA THR A 13 8.78 2.71 -6.58
C THR A 13 8.33 3.35 -7.91
N PRO A 14 8.98 4.45 -8.34
CA PRO A 14 8.66 5.06 -9.63
C PRO A 14 8.73 4.09 -10.83
N PRO A 15 9.76 3.22 -10.95
CA PRO A 15 9.82 2.23 -12.03
C PRO A 15 8.66 1.24 -12.00
N LEU A 16 8.31 0.72 -10.81
CA LEU A 16 7.20 -0.23 -10.67
C LEU A 16 5.86 0.42 -11.02
N ARG A 17 5.64 1.66 -10.60
CA ARG A 17 4.44 2.44 -10.94
C ARG A 17 4.33 2.69 -12.44
N LYS A 18 5.43 3.07 -13.09
CA LYS A 18 5.49 3.28 -14.54
C LYS A 18 5.22 1.98 -15.30
N TRP A 19 5.77 0.86 -14.84
CA TRP A 19 5.55 -0.45 -15.43
C TRP A 19 4.10 -0.93 -15.32
N PHE A 20 3.47 -0.73 -14.15
CA PHE A 20 2.06 -1.08 -13.92
C PHE A 20 1.15 -0.29 -14.85
N GLY A 21 1.40 1.02 -14.98
CA GLY A 21 0.66 1.87 -15.92
C GLY A 21 -0.86 1.84 -15.76
N TYR A 22 -1.35 1.46 -14.58
CA TYR A 22 -2.78 1.24 -14.28
C TYR A 22 -3.48 0.18 -15.17
N ASP A 23 -2.72 -0.75 -15.74
CA ASP A 23 -3.28 -1.87 -16.50
C ASP A 23 -3.74 -2.98 -15.55
N ALA A 24 -5.05 -3.19 -15.46
CA ALA A 24 -5.65 -4.22 -14.61
C ALA A 24 -5.09 -5.63 -14.89
N LYS A 25 -4.72 -5.94 -16.14
CA LYS A 25 -4.10 -7.24 -16.49
C LYS A 25 -2.74 -7.45 -15.83
N LYS A 26 -2.02 -6.36 -15.55
CA LYS A 26 -0.73 -6.38 -14.83
C LYS A 26 -0.89 -6.35 -13.33
N PHE A 27 -2.09 -6.10 -12.79
CA PHE A 27 -2.29 -5.92 -11.36
C PHE A 27 -1.84 -7.11 -10.50
N PRO A 28 -2.10 -8.38 -10.86
CA PRO A 28 -1.63 -9.52 -10.06
C PRO A 28 -0.11 -9.52 -9.88
N GLU A 29 0.63 -9.25 -10.96
CA GLU A 29 2.09 -9.19 -10.93
C GLU A 29 2.61 -7.90 -10.28
N PHE A 30 1.92 -6.77 -10.48
CA PHE A 30 2.19 -5.53 -9.73
C PHE A 30 2.07 -5.75 -8.23
N ALA A 31 0.99 -6.39 -7.77
CA ALA A 31 0.78 -6.68 -6.36
C ALA A 31 1.90 -7.58 -5.82
N LYS A 32 2.33 -8.61 -6.56
CA LYS A 32 3.46 -9.47 -6.17
C LYS A 32 4.76 -8.69 -6.00
N ARG A 33 5.12 -7.87 -6.99
CA ARG A 33 6.34 -7.04 -6.95
C ARG A 33 6.28 -5.99 -5.84
N TYR A 34 5.13 -5.34 -5.69
CA TYR A 34 4.95 -4.31 -4.68
C TYR A 34 5.00 -4.91 -3.26
N LYS A 35 4.42 -6.10 -3.04
CA LYS A 35 4.59 -6.84 -1.78
C LYS A 35 6.06 -7.15 -1.47
N ALA A 36 6.90 -7.40 -2.49
CA ALA A 36 8.34 -7.57 -2.26
C ALA A 36 8.99 -6.26 -1.78
N GLU A 37 8.69 -5.11 -2.40
CA GLU A 37 9.16 -3.80 -1.93
C GLU A 37 8.69 -3.51 -0.49
N LEU A 38 7.45 -3.88 -0.15
CA LEU A 38 6.90 -3.70 1.20
C LEU A 38 7.63 -4.57 2.25
N LYS A 39 8.09 -5.78 1.88
CA LYS A 39 8.87 -6.64 2.78
C LYS A 39 10.21 -6.00 3.17
N GLU A 40 10.86 -5.31 2.24
CA GLU A 40 12.11 -4.58 2.51
C GLU A 40 11.87 -3.33 3.37
N ARG A 41 10.63 -2.85 3.41
CA ARG A 41 10.22 -1.60 4.08
C ARG A 41 9.34 -1.83 5.31
N LYS A 42 9.36 -3.04 5.88
CA LYS A 42 8.56 -3.42 7.06
C LYS A 42 8.69 -2.46 8.22
N VAL A 43 9.87 -1.86 8.42
CA VAL A 43 10.10 -0.88 9.51
C VAL A 43 9.11 0.28 9.48
N PHE A 44 8.70 0.74 8.28
CA PHE A 44 7.73 1.82 8.14
C PHE A 44 6.29 1.34 8.32
N LEU A 45 6.02 0.07 8.07
CA LEU A 45 4.69 -0.52 8.23
C LEU A 45 4.35 -0.79 9.71
N TYR A 46 5.34 -0.92 10.60
CA TYR A 46 5.08 -1.00 12.05
C TYR A 46 4.31 0.20 12.55
N ARG A 47 4.60 1.41 12.04
CA ARG A 47 3.85 2.63 12.40
C ARG A 47 2.36 2.53 12.10
N ILE A 48 1.98 1.81 11.04
CA ILE A 48 0.57 1.58 10.71
C ILE A 48 -0.05 0.61 11.70
N LYS A 49 0.68 -0.45 12.07
CA LYS A 49 0.22 -1.45 13.05
C LYS A 49 0.11 -0.88 14.46
N ASP A 50 1.03 -0.01 14.87
CA ASP A 50 0.96 0.67 16.16
C ASP A 50 -0.26 1.59 16.20
N MET A 51 -0.50 2.36 15.13
CA MET A 51 -1.69 3.21 15.01
C MET A 51 -3.00 2.39 15.00
N GLU A 52 -3.02 1.22 14.35
CA GLU A 52 -4.14 0.29 14.37
C GLU A 52 -4.44 -0.23 15.78
N ARG A 53 -3.39 -0.58 16.55
CA ARG A 53 -3.54 -0.99 17.96
C ARG A 53 -4.06 0.14 18.84
N GLU A 54 -3.63 1.38 18.62
CA GLU A 54 -4.04 2.54 19.42
C GLU A 54 -5.45 3.05 19.08
N LYS A 55 -5.85 2.99 17.81
CA LYS A 55 -7.08 3.63 17.30
C LYS A 55 -8.16 2.63 16.89
N ASN A 56 -7.91 1.32 17.00
CA ASN A 56 -8.74 0.20 16.57
C ASN A 56 -8.96 0.09 15.05
N VAL A 57 -8.96 1.20 14.31
CA VAL A 57 -9.17 1.25 12.86
C VAL A 57 -8.18 2.20 12.22
N VAL A 58 -7.59 1.75 11.10
CA VAL A 58 -6.82 2.62 10.20
C VAL A 58 -7.49 2.66 8.83
N THR A 59 -7.69 3.87 8.31
CA THR A 59 -8.20 4.07 6.95
C THR A 59 -7.05 4.38 6.00
N LEU A 60 -6.87 3.55 4.97
CA LEU A 60 -5.91 3.80 3.90
C LEU A 60 -6.54 4.66 2.80
N ILE A 61 -5.92 5.79 2.48
CA ILE A 61 -6.40 6.71 1.45
C ILE A 61 -5.64 6.47 0.14
N TYR A 62 -6.36 6.49 -0.98
CA TYR A 62 -5.79 6.36 -2.33
C TYR A 62 -6.46 7.35 -3.30
N GLY A 63 -5.75 7.73 -4.35
CA GLY A 63 -6.19 8.69 -5.36
C GLY A 63 -6.45 8.08 -6.74
N SER A 64 -7.04 6.88 -6.80
CA SER A 64 -7.40 6.20 -8.05
C SER A 64 -8.92 6.10 -8.17
N LYS A 65 -9.46 6.17 -9.41
CA LYS A 65 -10.87 5.85 -9.67
C LYS A 65 -11.12 4.33 -9.56
N ASP A 66 -10.10 3.52 -9.79
CA ASP A 66 -10.16 2.07 -9.64
C ASP A 66 -10.03 1.69 -8.16
N ARG A 67 -11.11 1.13 -7.62
CA ARG A 67 -11.22 0.72 -6.22
C ARG A 67 -10.58 -0.64 -5.94
N GLU A 68 -10.39 -1.45 -6.96
CA GLU A 68 -9.95 -2.85 -6.85
C GLU A 68 -8.45 -2.99 -7.18
N HIS A 69 -7.97 -2.25 -8.19
CA HIS A 69 -6.60 -2.32 -8.68
C HIS A 69 -5.80 -1.07 -8.31
N ASN A 70 -5.54 -0.89 -7.02
CA ASN A 70 -4.74 0.24 -6.51
C ASN A 70 -3.76 -0.17 -5.41
N ASN A 71 -2.86 0.75 -5.08
CA ASN A 71 -1.79 0.53 -4.10
C ASN A 71 -2.33 0.25 -2.69
N ALA A 72 -3.42 0.92 -2.27
CA ALA A 72 -3.98 0.75 -0.94
C ALA A 72 -4.56 -0.66 -0.75
N VAL A 73 -5.18 -1.25 -1.78
CA VAL A 73 -5.64 -2.65 -1.74
C VAL A 73 -4.46 -3.60 -1.51
N VAL A 74 -3.32 -3.37 -2.16
CA VAL A 74 -2.11 -4.20 -1.96
C VAL A 74 -1.56 -4.05 -0.55
N VAL A 75 -1.46 -2.81 -0.04
CA VAL A 75 -0.98 -2.53 1.33
C VAL A 75 -1.92 -3.15 2.36
N LYS A 76 -3.25 -3.00 2.21
CA LYS A 76 -4.25 -3.63 3.08
C LYS A 76 -4.06 -5.14 3.13
N LYS A 77 -4.05 -5.80 1.97
CA LYS A 77 -3.86 -7.25 1.88
C LYS A 77 -2.53 -7.70 2.47
N PHE A 78 -1.48 -6.89 2.37
CA PHE A 78 -0.19 -7.19 2.98
C PHE A 78 -0.25 -7.11 4.51
N LEU A 79 -0.88 -6.06 5.06
CA LEU A 79 -1.03 -5.85 6.50
C LEU A 79 -1.96 -6.88 7.17
N GLU A 80 -2.94 -7.42 6.44
CA GLU A 80 -3.85 -8.48 6.91
C GLU A 80 -3.19 -9.87 6.91
N GLN A 81 -2.12 -10.04 6.12
CA GLN A 81 -1.36 -11.29 6.00
C GLN A 81 -0.05 -11.26 6.82
N TRP A 82 0.19 -10.18 7.56
CA TRP A 82 1.41 -9.97 8.33
C TRP A 82 1.24 -10.48 9.76
#